data_AF-A0A1Z1MG61-F1
#
_entry.id   AF-A0A1Z1MG61-F1
#
_cell.length_a   1.000
_cell.length_b   1.000
_cell.length_c   1.000
_cell.angle_alpha   90.00
_cell.angle_beta   90.00
_cell.angle_gamma   90.00
#
_symmetry.space_group_name_H-M   'P 1'
#
loop_
_entity.id
_entity.type
_entity.pdbx_description
1 polymer ?
#
loop_
_entity_poly.entity_id
_entity_poly.type
_entity_poly.pdbx_seq_one_letter_code
_entity_poly.pdbx_strand_id
1 'polypeptide(L)'
;MLQQYKKQTLHISKEEYIRYSKQIILRQIGIEGQQKLKNTKILVIGAGGLGCPILLYLVSSGIGLIGILDPDYIEKPNLNRQVLYNAIDIGELKTKCAKKKLQLVNSNTRIVTHKWKLDHKNSIEVIRYYDIIIDATDNFDTRSTIDKTCHKLHKTYIHGAINEFEGELAVLNYKDGLKYENLYKDSTNILENNCNRNGIMGISTGYIGLLQTIETIKIILGLDKKCKNSIIRYSILINKMKKRLINPSRILKTEILKHNFGAMQKVVNKSMSNIIIDVREEEKFRKEHKKRSINIPFLKLHLLQSKLLLENYSKNRSILINCNDANRSNTVSEILNQYKINNEITIL
;
A
#
# COMPACT_ATOMS: atom_id res chain seq x y z
N MET A 1 7.46 22.77 39.66
CA MET A 1 6.18 23.03 38.94
C MET A 1 5.88 21.89 37.98
N LEU A 2 5.42 20.74 38.49
CA LEU A 2 4.85 19.68 37.66
C LEU A 2 3.33 19.78 37.81
N GLN A 3 2.71 20.67 37.05
CA GLN A 3 1.26 20.68 36.93
C GLN A 3 0.84 19.35 36.27
N GLN A 4 0.05 18.57 37.02
CA GLN A 4 -0.72 17.46 36.49
C GLN A 4 -1.47 17.91 35.25
N TYR A 5 -1.03 17.47 34.07
CA TYR A 5 -1.89 17.42 32.90
C TYR A 5 -2.99 16.40 33.20
N LYS A 6 -4.10 16.86 33.80
CA LYS A 6 -5.36 16.11 33.81
C LYS A 6 -5.76 15.93 32.35
N LYS A 7 -5.45 14.76 31.80
CA LYS A 7 -5.95 14.29 30.52
C LYS A 7 -7.48 14.33 30.64
N GLN A 8 -8.12 15.32 30.01
CA GLN A 8 -9.58 15.36 29.92
C GLN A 8 -10.01 14.04 29.27
N THR A 9 -10.47 13.10 30.07
CA THR A 9 -11.01 11.83 29.60
C THR A 9 -12.33 12.16 28.94
N LEU A 10 -12.35 12.06 27.61
CA LEU A 10 -13.55 12.31 26.83
C LEU A 10 -14.63 11.32 27.26
N HIS A 11 -15.70 11.84 27.87
CA HIS A 11 -16.75 11.03 28.45
C HIS A 11 -17.71 10.52 27.35
N ILE A 12 -18.13 9.26 27.44
CA ILE A 12 -19.20 8.71 26.61
C ILE A 12 -20.52 9.08 27.28
N SER A 13 -21.35 9.89 26.62
CA SER A 13 -22.67 10.26 27.18
C SER A 13 -23.58 9.04 27.33
N LYS A 14 -24.65 9.17 28.11
CA LYS A 14 -25.64 8.09 28.27
C LYS A 14 -26.24 7.67 26.92
N GLU A 15 -26.52 8.63 26.04
CA GLU A 15 -27.04 8.34 24.69
C GLU A 15 -26.02 7.57 23.84
N GLU A 16 -24.76 7.99 23.84
CA GLU A 16 -23.69 7.28 23.13
C GLU A 16 -23.47 5.88 23.71
N TYR A 17 -23.54 5.71 25.03
CA TYR A 17 -23.42 4.40 25.67
C TYR A 17 -24.52 3.44 25.20
N ILE A 18 -25.77 3.91 25.13
CA ILE A 18 -26.90 3.13 24.62
C ILE A 18 -26.67 2.76 23.16
N ARG A 19 -26.32 3.73 22.31
CA ARG A 19 -26.08 3.53 20.88
C ARG A 19 -24.97 2.51 20.60
N TYR A 20 -23.84 2.62 21.30
CA TYR A 20 -22.68 1.76 21.09
C TYR A 20 -22.62 0.56 22.03
N SER A 21 -23.68 0.27 22.79
CA SER A 21 -23.70 -0.81 23.80
C SER A 21 -23.21 -2.17 23.25
N LYS A 22 -23.62 -2.52 22.02
CA LYS A 22 -23.19 -3.74 21.33
C LYS A 22 -21.74 -3.72 20.84
N GLN A 23 -21.15 -2.55 20.63
CA GLN A 23 -19.72 -2.41 20.33
C GLN A 23 -18.90 -2.44 21.63
N ILE A 24 -19.34 -1.72 22.65
CA ILE A 24 -18.68 -1.59 23.96
C ILE A 24 -18.54 -2.95 24.67
N ILE A 25 -19.52 -3.85 24.55
CA ILE A 25 -19.44 -5.19 25.18
C ILE A 25 -18.33 -6.06 24.57
N LEU A 26 -17.83 -5.75 23.37
CA LEU A 26 -16.73 -6.48 22.76
C LEU A 26 -15.43 -6.18 23.51
N ARG A 27 -14.75 -7.22 23.98
CA ARG A 27 -13.53 -7.11 24.79
C ARG A 27 -12.42 -6.27 24.12
N GLN A 28 -12.32 -6.32 22.80
CA GLN A 28 -11.34 -5.58 22.01
C GLN A 28 -11.66 -4.09 21.87
N ILE A 29 -12.90 -3.68 22.17
CA ILE A 29 -13.36 -2.30 22.14
C ILE A 29 -13.48 -1.79 23.58
N GLY A 30 -14.45 -2.29 24.35
CA GLY A 30 -14.71 -1.75 25.69
C GLY A 30 -15.10 -0.26 25.66
N ILE A 31 -15.24 0.34 26.85
CA ILE A 31 -15.48 1.79 26.97
C ILE A 31 -14.28 2.57 26.43
N GLU A 32 -13.05 2.12 26.73
CA GLU A 32 -11.82 2.80 26.30
C GLU A 32 -11.66 2.82 24.78
N GLY A 33 -11.96 1.72 24.09
CA GLY A 33 -11.91 1.66 22.63
C GLY A 33 -12.95 2.57 21.99
N GLN A 34 -14.16 2.64 22.55
CA GLN A 34 -15.17 3.59 22.08
C GLN A 34 -14.73 5.05 22.28
N GLN A 35 -14.06 5.36 23.38
CA GLN A 35 -13.45 6.67 23.60
C GLN A 35 -12.34 6.97 22.58
N LYS A 36 -11.51 5.98 22.21
CA LYS A 36 -10.51 6.15 21.13
C LYS A 36 -11.17 6.46 19.80
N LEU A 37 -12.24 5.73 19.44
CA LEU A 37 -13.03 6.00 18.23
C LEU A 37 -13.56 7.44 18.24
N LYS A 38 -14.21 7.84 19.34
CA LYS A 38 -14.75 9.19 19.54
C LYS A 38 -13.66 10.27 19.48
N ASN A 39 -12.44 10.01 19.92
CA ASN A 39 -11.36 10.99 19.92
C ASN A 39 -10.65 11.12 18.56
N THR A 40 -10.86 10.18 17.64
CA THR A 40 -10.14 10.14 16.37
C THR A 40 -10.74 11.10 15.34
N LYS A 41 -9.86 11.76 14.59
CA LYS A 41 -10.20 12.60 13.43
C LYS A 41 -9.74 11.93 12.14
N ILE A 42 -10.67 11.67 11.23
CA ILE A 42 -10.39 10.97 9.97
C ILE A 42 -10.68 11.88 8.77
N LEU A 43 -9.81 11.90 7.77
CA LEU A 43 -10.12 12.48 6.47
C LEU A 43 -10.37 11.37 5.45
N VAL A 44 -11.54 11.37 4.83
CA VAL A 44 -11.86 10.51 3.68
C VAL A 44 -11.78 11.36 2.41
N ILE A 45 -10.90 10.97 1.50
CA ILE A 45 -10.66 11.66 0.23
C ILE A 45 -11.34 10.85 -0.87
N GLY A 46 -12.44 11.38 -1.40
CA GLY A 46 -13.37 10.68 -2.27
C GLY A 46 -14.63 10.24 -1.50
N ALA A 47 -15.78 10.71 -1.95
CA ALA A 47 -17.12 10.32 -1.50
C ALA A 47 -17.83 9.46 -2.58
N GLY A 48 -17.04 8.76 -3.40
CA GLY A 48 -17.52 7.85 -4.44
C GLY A 48 -17.85 6.44 -3.95
N GLY A 49 -17.67 5.44 -4.81
CA GLY A 49 -18.07 4.05 -4.51
C GLY A 49 -17.34 3.44 -3.30
N LEU A 50 -16.03 3.71 -3.16
CA LEU A 50 -15.26 3.34 -1.96
C LEU A 50 -15.65 4.20 -0.75
N GLY A 51 -15.80 5.52 -0.96
CA GLY A 51 -16.04 6.50 0.10
C GLY A 51 -17.39 6.34 0.80
N CYS A 52 -18.45 6.06 0.05
CA CYS A 52 -19.81 5.89 0.59
C CYS A 52 -19.90 4.88 1.75
N PRO A 53 -19.49 3.60 1.60
CA PRO A 53 -19.51 2.64 2.69
C PRO A 53 -18.54 3.02 3.82
N ILE A 54 -17.37 3.58 3.52
CA ILE A 54 -16.41 4.04 4.53
C ILE A 54 -17.08 5.07 5.45
N LEU A 55 -17.67 6.10 4.86
CA LEU A 55 -18.32 7.19 5.59
C LEU A 55 -19.46 6.65 6.46
N LEU A 56 -20.34 5.81 5.91
CA LEU A 56 -21.45 5.21 6.65
C LEU A 56 -20.98 4.45 7.88
N TYR A 57 -19.96 3.59 7.72
CA TYR A 57 -19.50 2.73 8.81
C TYR A 57 -18.60 3.44 9.82
N LEU A 58 -17.82 4.45 9.42
CA LEU A 58 -17.08 5.27 10.38
C LEU A 58 -18.02 6.11 11.25
N VAL A 59 -19.07 6.69 10.65
CA VAL A 59 -20.09 7.46 11.37
C VAL A 59 -20.87 6.56 12.32
N SER A 60 -21.33 5.38 11.87
CA SER A 60 -22.05 4.44 12.74
C SER A 60 -21.18 3.80 13.83
N SER A 61 -19.86 3.72 13.63
CA SER A 61 -18.89 3.27 14.65
C SER A 61 -18.53 4.35 15.68
N GLY A 62 -19.03 5.58 15.52
CA GLY A 62 -18.84 6.65 16.49
C GLY A 62 -17.48 7.33 16.42
N ILE A 63 -16.90 7.45 15.23
CA ILE A 63 -15.76 8.35 15.00
C ILE A 63 -16.19 9.78 15.32
N GLY A 64 -15.38 10.53 16.07
CA GLY A 64 -15.78 11.87 16.54
C GLY A 64 -15.77 12.95 15.48
N LEU A 65 -14.78 12.93 14.57
CA LEU A 65 -14.70 13.90 13.49
C LEU A 65 -14.32 13.23 12.18
N ILE A 66 -15.12 13.48 11.14
CA ILE A 66 -14.85 13.02 9.78
C ILE A 66 -14.81 14.22 8.83
N GLY A 67 -13.68 14.39 8.17
CA GLY A 67 -13.50 15.23 7.01
C GLY A 67 -13.87 14.47 5.74
N ILE A 68 -14.62 15.10 4.84
CA ILE A 68 -14.97 14.56 3.53
C ILE A 68 -14.44 15.52 2.48
N LEU A 69 -13.54 15.05 1.62
CA LEU A 69 -13.04 15.82 0.50
C LEU A 69 -13.48 15.18 -0.81
N ASP A 70 -14.33 15.87 -1.56
CA ASP A 70 -14.76 15.47 -2.89
C ASP A 70 -15.26 16.71 -3.66
N PRO A 71 -14.75 16.98 -4.86
CA PRO A 71 -15.17 18.13 -5.65
C PRO A 71 -16.43 17.87 -6.50
N ASP A 72 -16.87 16.62 -6.62
CA ASP A 72 -17.85 16.23 -7.62
C ASP A 72 -19.31 16.41 -7.15
N TYR A 73 -20.19 16.36 -8.14
CA TYR A 73 -21.62 16.28 -7.98
C TYR A 73 -22.12 14.83 -8.10
N ILE A 74 -23.32 14.58 -7.60
CA ILE A 74 -23.97 13.27 -7.70
C ILE A 74 -24.56 13.11 -9.10
N GLU A 75 -24.27 11.96 -9.73
CA GLU A 75 -24.72 11.65 -11.08
C GLU A 75 -25.41 10.28 -11.12
N LYS A 76 -26.43 10.16 -11.97
CA LYS A 76 -27.24 8.95 -12.13
C LYS A 76 -26.41 7.67 -12.37
N PRO A 77 -25.39 7.64 -13.25
CA PRO A 77 -24.61 6.42 -13.51
C PRO A 77 -23.82 5.93 -12.29
N ASN A 78 -23.64 6.80 -11.30
CA ASN A 78 -22.84 6.50 -10.12
C ASN A 78 -23.66 5.90 -8.96
N LEU A 79 -24.99 5.99 -9.02
CA LEU A 79 -25.88 5.48 -7.97
C LEU A 79 -25.83 3.95 -7.82
N ASN A 80 -25.35 3.22 -8.83
CA ASN A 80 -25.17 1.77 -8.76
C ASN A 80 -24.11 1.32 -7.74
N ARG A 81 -23.25 2.24 -7.29
CA ARG A 81 -22.13 1.95 -6.37
C ARG A 81 -21.96 2.98 -5.26
N GLN A 82 -22.50 4.18 -5.42
CA GLN A 82 -22.47 5.25 -4.42
C GLN A 82 -23.70 5.17 -3.50
N VAL A 83 -23.74 4.13 -2.68
CA VAL A 83 -24.92 3.74 -1.88
C VAL A 83 -25.35 4.76 -0.80
N LEU A 84 -24.56 5.81 -0.57
CA LEU A 84 -24.96 6.92 0.30
C LEU A 84 -26.01 7.83 -0.38
N TYR A 85 -26.03 7.87 -1.71
CA TYR A 85 -26.86 8.77 -2.50
C TYR A 85 -28.04 8.04 -3.15
N ASN A 86 -29.05 8.79 -3.56
CA ASN A 86 -30.23 8.28 -4.25
C ASN A 86 -30.65 9.24 -5.38
N ALA A 87 -31.71 8.88 -6.10
CA ALA A 87 -32.14 9.61 -7.30
C ALA A 87 -32.52 11.07 -7.04
N ILE A 88 -33.00 11.42 -5.85
CA ILE A 88 -33.38 12.81 -5.52
C ILE A 88 -32.17 13.70 -5.22
N ASP A 89 -30.98 13.12 -4.99
CA ASP A 89 -29.77 13.89 -4.71
C ASP A 89 -28.98 14.27 -5.97
N ILE A 90 -29.40 13.81 -7.16
CA ILE A 90 -28.70 14.06 -8.42
C ILE A 90 -28.50 15.57 -8.62
N GLY A 91 -27.28 15.97 -8.96
CA GLY A 91 -26.90 17.38 -9.13
C GLY A 91 -26.54 18.10 -7.83
N GLU A 92 -26.66 17.48 -6.65
CA GLU A 92 -26.11 18.04 -5.41
C GLU A 92 -24.61 17.68 -5.27
N LEU A 93 -23.83 18.57 -4.65
CA LEU A 93 -22.44 18.28 -4.29
C LEU A 93 -22.38 17.05 -3.38
N LYS A 94 -21.51 16.08 -3.73
CA LYS A 94 -21.33 14.85 -2.96
C LYS A 94 -21.05 15.11 -1.48
N THR A 95 -20.18 16.08 -1.17
CA THR A 95 -19.81 16.41 0.22
C THR A 95 -20.98 17.03 1.00
N LYS A 96 -21.79 17.88 0.36
CA LYS A 96 -22.97 18.52 0.96
C LYS A 96 -24.04 17.49 1.27
N CYS A 97 -24.40 16.65 0.30
CA CYS A 97 -25.38 15.58 0.48
C CYS A 97 -24.89 14.56 1.52
N ALA A 98 -23.62 14.13 1.43
CA ALA A 98 -23.04 13.19 2.39
C ALA A 98 -23.12 13.73 3.83
N LYS A 99 -22.76 15.00 4.06
CA LYS A 99 -22.89 15.61 5.38
C LYS A 99 -24.31 15.53 5.93
N LYS A 100 -25.31 15.95 5.15
CA LYS A 100 -26.73 15.90 5.57
C LYS A 100 -27.14 14.48 5.96
N LYS A 101 -26.85 13.50 5.10
CA LYS A 101 -27.26 12.11 5.32
C LYS A 101 -26.53 11.44 6.47
N LEU A 102 -25.23 11.66 6.61
CA LEU A 102 -24.44 11.09 7.70
C LEU A 102 -24.83 11.67 9.06
N GLN A 103 -25.26 12.94 9.11
CA GLN A 103 -25.79 13.53 10.34
C GLN A 103 -27.11 12.88 10.79
N LEU A 104 -27.90 12.33 9.86
CA LEU A 104 -29.09 11.52 10.20
C LEU A 104 -28.70 10.14 10.74
N VAL A 105 -27.58 9.58 10.27
CA VAL A 105 -27.05 8.29 10.79
C VAL A 105 -26.51 8.47 12.21
N ASN A 106 -25.73 9.53 12.44
CA ASN A 106 -25.18 9.83 13.76
C ASN A 106 -24.90 11.32 13.95
N SER A 107 -25.78 12.00 14.68
CA SER A 107 -25.67 13.42 15.03
C SER A 107 -24.46 13.76 15.92
N ASN A 108 -23.88 12.78 16.62
CA ASN A 108 -22.74 13.00 17.53
C ASN A 108 -21.40 13.09 16.78
N THR A 109 -21.33 12.62 15.53
CA THR A 109 -20.13 12.72 14.69
C THR A 109 -20.08 14.09 14.00
N ARG A 110 -18.99 14.83 14.22
CA ARG A 110 -18.75 16.11 13.54
C ARG A 110 -18.28 15.88 12.10
N ILE A 111 -19.07 16.35 11.14
CA ILE A 111 -18.73 16.28 9.71
C ILE A 111 -18.20 17.61 9.19
N VAL A 112 -17.01 17.59 8.61
CA VAL A 112 -16.35 18.72 7.92
C VAL A 112 -16.24 18.41 6.43
N THR A 113 -16.56 19.35 5.56
CA THR A 113 -16.61 19.14 4.10
C THR A 113 -15.62 20.04 3.37
N HIS A 114 -14.89 19.48 2.41
CA HIS A 114 -13.97 20.18 1.52
C HIS A 114 -14.39 19.92 0.08
N LYS A 115 -14.80 20.97 -0.65
CA LYS A 115 -15.41 20.84 -1.99
C LYS A 115 -14.41 21.01 -3.15
N TRP A 116 -13.11 20.97 -2.86
CA TRP A 116 -12.05 21.20 -3.85
C TRP A 116 -11.21 19.94 -4.00
N LYS A 117 -10.58 19.79 -5.17
CA LYS A 117 -9.63 18.72 -5.45
C LYS A 117 -8.39 18.88 -4.57
N LEU A 118 -7.89 17.77 -4.01
CA LEU A 118 -6.64 17.76 -3.27
C LEU A 118 -5.46 17.84 -4.24
N ASP A 119 -4.52 18.74 -3.99
CA ASP A 119 -3.29 18.90 -4.77
C ASP A 119 -2.10 19.27 -3.88
N HIS A 120 -0.91 19.42 -4.48
CA HIS A 120 0.31 19.75 -3.75
C HIS A 120 0.29 21.14 -3.07
N LYS A 121 -0.62 22.03 -3.47
CA LYS A 121 -0.73 23.39 -2.92
C LYS A 121 -1.55 23.39 -1.64
N ASN A 122 -2.64 22.61 -1.60
CA ASN A 122 -3.57 22.59 -0.48
C ASN A 122 -3.39 21.39 0.47
N SER A 123 -2.65 20.35 0.09
CA SER A 123 -2.65 19.08 0.82
C SER A 123 -2.23 19.20 2.28
N ILE A 124 -1.18 19.99 2.55
CA ILE A 124 -0.66 20.16 3.91
C ILE A 124 -1.66 20.89 4.80
N GLU A 125 -2.35 21.90 4.26
CA GLU A 125 -3.37 22.67 4.99
C GLU A 125 -4.58 21.82 5.34
N VAL A 126 -5.01 20.94 4.43
CA VAL A 126 -6.14 20.04 4.68
C VAL A 126 -5.75 18.90 5.63
N ILE A 127 -4.67 18.17 5.33
CA ILE A 127 -4.35 16.88 5.99
C ILE A 127 -3.87 17.07 7.43
N ARG A 128 -3.24 18.19 7.79
CA ARG A 128 -2.62 18.39 9.12
C ARG A 128 -3.58 18.20 10.30
N TYR A 129 -4.86 18.48 10.10
CA TYR A 129 -5.90 18.46 11.15
C TYR A 129 -6.47 17.08 11.47
N TYR A 130 -6.08 16.05 10.72
CA TYR A 130 -6.60 14.69 10.84
C TYR A 130 -5.52 13.71 11.29
N ASP A 131 -5.92 12.63 11.92
CA ASP A 131 -5.01 11.59 12.46
C ASP A 131 -4.75 10.50 11.42
N ILE A 132 -5.81 10.09 10.71
CA ILE A 132 -5.80 9.02 9.70
C ILE A 132 -6.41 9.56 8.41
N ILE A 133 -5.75 9.26 7.29
CA ILE A 133 -6.17 9.62 5.94
C ILE A 133 -6.58 8.36 5.20
N ILE A 134 -7.81 8.33 4.68
CA ILE A 134 -8.36 7.23 3.90
C ILE A 134 -8.52 7.70 2.45
N ASP A 135 -7.84 7.03 1.54
CA ASP A 135 -7.91 7.26 0.11
C ASP A 135 -8.99 6.39 -0.51
N ALA A 136 -10.04 7.05 -0.97
CA ALA A 136 -11.13 6.48 -1.73
C ALA A 136 -11.15 7.08 -3.15
N THR A 137 -9.99 7.50 -3.66
CA THR A 137 -9.84 8.15 -4.97
C THR A 137 -9.50 7.14 -6.06
N ASP A 138 -9.80 7.50 -7.30
CA ASP A 138 -9.52 6.73 -8.51
C ASP A 138 -8.35 7.31 -9.33
N ASN A 139 -7.73 8.41 -8.89
CA ASN A 139 -6.68 9.11 -9.63
C ASN A 139 -5.29 9.00 -8.99
N PHE A 140 -4.30 8.59 -9.79
CA PHE A 140 -2.91 8.41 -9.36
C PHE A 140 -2.24 9.69 -8.82
N ASP A 141 -2.50 10.86 -9.42
CA ASP A 141 -1.88 12.12 -8.93
C ASP A 141 -2.31 12.45 -7.51
N THR A 142 -3.59 12.20 -7.21
CA THR A 142 -4.14 12.42 -5.87
C THR A 142 -3.50 11.45 -4.88
N ARG A 143 -3.35 10.16 -5.25
CA ARG A 143 -2.67 9.14 -4.44
C ARG A 143 -1.21 9.52 -4.14
N SER A 144 -0.47 10.00 -5.15
CA SER A 144 0.90 10.49 -4.98
C SER A 144 0.95 11.70 -4.03
N THR A 145 0.00 12.62 -4.15
CA THR A 145 -0.12 13.79 -3.27
C THR A 145 -0.41 13.38 -1.82
N ILE A 146 -1.34 12.44 -1.61
CA ILE A 146 -1.67 11.89 -0.30
C ILE A 146 -0.43 11.25 0.32
N ASP A 147 0.28 10.38 -0.40
CA ASP A 147 1.45 9.67 0.10
C ASP A 147 2.56 10.62 0.57
N LYS A 148 2.96 11.56 -0.29
CA LYS A 148 3.99 12.57 0.04
C LYS A 148 3.59 13.40 1.25
N THR A 149 2.33 13.80 1.33
CA THR A 149 1.83 14.65 2.42
C THR A 149 1.71 13.89 3.73
N CYS A 150 1.17 12.66 3.70
CA CYS A 150 1.09 11.80 4.86
C CYS A 150 2.47 11.48 5.41
N HIS A 151 3.43 11.17 4.54
CA HIS A 151 4.82 10.96 4.94
C HIS A 151 5.40 12.19 5.65
N LYS A 152 5.26 13.38 5.05
CA LYS A 152 5.76 14.64 5.61
C LYS A 152 5.13 14.99 6.97
N LEU A 153 3.84 14.66 7.15
CA LEU A 153 3.07 15.01 8.35
C LEU A 153 2.91 13.84 9.34
N HIS A 154 3.61 12.73 9.10
CA HIS A 154 3.52 11.49 9.90
C HIS A 154 2.08 11.00 10.11
N LYS A 155 1.24 11.08 9.07
CA LYS A 155 -0.15 10.63 9.10
C LYS A 155 -0.28 9.20 8.61
N THR A 156 -1.12 8.41 9.27
CA THR A 156 -1.44 7.06 8.80
C THR A 156 -2.26 7.17 7.51
N TYR A 157 -1.89 6.38 6.51
CA TYR A 157 -2.52 6.38 5.19
C TYR A 157 -3.14 5.01 4.89
N ILE A 158 -4.46 4.96 4.73
CA ILE A 158 -5.21 3.76 4.34
C ILE A 158 -5.55 3.85 2.85
N HIS A 159 -4.86 3.05 2.05
CA HIS A 159 -5.04 3.00 0.60
C HIS A 159 -6.07 1.95 0.21
N GLY A 160 -6.96 2.32 -0.71
CA GLY A 160 -7.87 1.42 -1.41
C GLY A 160 -7.90 1.74 -2.90
N ALA A 161 -7.98 0.72 -3.74
CA ALA A 161 -8.18 0.86 -5.17
C ALA A 161 -9.05 -0.26 -5.71
N ILE A 162 -9.71 -0.01 -6.83
CA ILE A 162 -10.53 -0.98 -7.55
C ILE A 162 -10.16 -0.95 -9.03
N ASN A 163 -10.13 -2.12 -9.64
CA ASN A 163 -10.09 -2.29 -11.07
C ASN A 163 -11.01 -3.45 -11.43
N GLU A 164 -12.11 -3.19 -12.14
CA GLU A 164 -13.12 -4.19 -12.51
C GLU A 164 -13.69 -4.99 -11.31
N PHE A 165 -13.27 -6.25 -11.17
CA PHE A 165 -13.62 -7.17 -10.08
C PHE A 165 -12.48 -7.39 -9.08
N GLU A 166 -11.38 -6.66 -9.24
CA GLU A 166 -10.24 -6.70 -8.34
C GLU A 166 -10.20 -5.46 -7.46
N GLY A 167 -9.76 -5.69 -6.22
CA GLY A 167 -9.59 -4.64 -5.24
C GLY A 167 -8.24 -4.73 -4.53
N GLU A 168 -7.65 -3.59 -4.23
CA GLU A 168 -6.41 -3.48 -3.49
C GLU A 168 -6.63 -2.75 -2.16
N LEU A 169 -5.91 -3.20 -1.13
CA LEU A 169 -5.90 -2.59 0.19
C LEU A 169 -4.46 -2.57 0.73
N ALA A 170 -4.04 -1.44 1.28
CA ALA A 170 -2.79 -1.33 2.02
C ALA A 170 -2.89 -0.34 3.18
N VAL A 171 -2.20 -0.66 4.28
CA VAL A 171 -1.95 0.28 5.38
C VAL A 171 -0.53 0.82 5.20
N LEU A 172 -0.43 2.12 5.00
CA LEU A 172 0.78 2.85 4.62
C LEU A 172 1.11 3.91 5.67
N ASN A 173 2.40 4.25 5.76
CA ASN A 173 2.96 5.26 6.66
C ASN A 173 2.50 5.11 8.14
N TYR A 174 2.17 3.88 8.55
CA TYR A 174 1.80 3.54 9.93
C TYR A 174 3.03 2.99 10.65
N LYS A 175 3.49 3.63 11.73
CA LYS A 175 4.66 3.21 12.52
C LYS A 175 5.88 2.89 11.63
N ASP A 176 6.27 3.86 10.80
CA ASP A 176 7.38 3.77 9.84
C ASP A 176 7.24 2.65 8.79
N GLY A 177 6.00 2.28 8.46
CA GLY A 177 5.65 1.33 7.42
C GLY A 177 5.86 1.84 5.99
N LEU A 178 5.46 1.02 5.02
CA LEU A 178 5.57 1.32 3.59
C LEU A 178 4.91 2.64 3.20
N LYS A 179 5.45 3.27 2.16
CA LYS A 179 4.82 4.34 1.39
C LYS A 179 4.11 3.78 0.17
N TYR A 180 3.18 4.55 -0.40
CA TYR A 180 2.49 4.20 -1.64
C TYR A 180 3.48 3.97 -2.78
N GLU A 181 4.50 4.82 -2.91
CA GLU A 181 5.56 4.64 -3.91
C GLU A 181 6.24 3.26 -3.83
N ASN A 182 6.31 2.63 -2.65
CA ASN A 182 6.94 1.32 -2.51
C ASN A 182 6.11 0.19 -3.12
N LEU A 183 4.81 0.37 -3.33
CA LEU A 183 3.94 -0.69 -3.86
C LEU A 183 4.18 -0.98 -5.35
N TYR A 184 4.75 -0.01 -6.04
CA TYR A 184 4.72 0.12 -7.51
C TYR A 184 6.10 0.46 -8.13
N LYS A 185 7.17 0.41 -7.33
CA LYS A 185 8.54 0.80 -7.74
C LYS A 185 9.13 -0.03 -8.89
N ASP A 186 8.71 -1.28 -9.07
CA ASP A 186 9.24 -2.19 -10.10
C ASP A 186 8.43 -2.17 -11.41
N SER A 187 7.39 -1.35 -11.49
CA SER A 187 6.48 -1.31 -12.65
C SER A 187 6.71 -0.04 -13.46
N THR A 188 7.60 -0.14 -14.44
CA THR A 188 7.93 0.91 -15.41
C THR A 188 6.77 1.34 -16.32
N ASN A 189 5.61 0.66 -16.24
CA ASN A 189 4.47 0.84 -17.16
C ASN A 189 3.15 1.33 -16.50
N ILE A 190 3.16 1.86 -15.28
CA ILE A 190 1.88 2.25 -14.63
C ILE A 190 1.20 3.46 -15.31
N LEU A 191 1.93 4.21 -16.13
CA LEU A 191 1.42 5.45 -16.70
C LEU A 191 0.33 5.28 -17.78
N GLU A 192 -0.04 4.06 -18.20
CA GLU A 192 -0.97 3.90 -19.33
C GLU A 192 -2.31 3.17 -19.06
N ASN A 193 -2.60 2.72 -17.84
CA ASN A 193 -3.92 2.14 -17.56
C ASN A 193 -4.85 3.19 -16.97
N ASN A 194 -5.53 3.92 -17.85
CA ASN A 194 -6.75 4.65 -17.51
C ASN A 194 -7.74 3.67 -16.86
N CYS A 195 -7.87 3.71 -15.53
CA CYS A 195 -8.89 2.98 -14.76
C CYS A 195 -10.34 3.26 -15.21
N ASN A 196 -10.55 4.21 -16.14
CA ASN A 196 -11.84 4.60 -16.68
C ASN A 196 -12.24 3.93 -18.00
N ARG A 197 -11.40 3.08 -18.62
CA ARG A 197 -11.84 2.36 -19.84
C ARG A 197 -12.72 1.15 -19.53
N ASN A 198 -12.51 0.50 -18.38
CA ASN A 198 -13.21 -0.73 -18.03
C ASN A 198 -14.25 -0.45 -16.93
N GLY A 199 -15.39 -1.13 -17.02
CA GLY A 199 -16.46 -0.98 -16.04
C GLY A 199 -16.03 -1.43 -14.63
N ILE A 200 -16.68 -0.89 -13.61
CA ILE A 200 -16.44 -1.26 -12.22
C ILE A 200 -17.70 -1.93 -11.66
N MET A 201 -17.54 -3.11 -11.08
CA MET A 201 -18.64 -3.77 -10.37
C MET A 201 -18.89 -3.06 -9.02
N GLY A 202 -20.11 -2.58 -8.80
CA GLY A 202 -20.42 -1.72 -7.65
C GLY A 202 -20.12 -2.37 -6.30
N ILE A 203 -20.43 -3.67 -6.15
CA ILE A 203 -20.15 -4.42 -4.92
C ILE A 203 -18.66 -4.46 -4.58
N SER A 204 -17.77 -4.38 -5.58
CA SER A 204 -16.33 -4.33 -5.38
C SER A 204 -15.91 -3.11 -4.59
N THR A 205 -16.43 -1.96 -4.97
CA THR A 205 -16.17 -0.70 -4.26
C THR A 205 -16.74 -0.74 -2.84
N GLY A 206 -17.92 -1.34 -2.66
CA GLY A 206 -18.52 -1.61 -1.35
C GLY A 206 -17.58 -2.41 -0.45
N TYR A 207 -17.15 -3.57 -0.95
CA TYR A 207 -16.36 -4.54 -0.19
C TYR A 207 -14.99 -3.99 0.23
N ILE A 208 -14.24 -3.37 -0.68
CA ILE A 208 -12.94 -2.78 -0.35
C ILE A 208 -13.07 -1.59 0.60
N GLY A 209 -14.09 -0.75 0.44
CA GLY A 209 -14.34 0.34 1.37
C GLY A 209 -14.60 -0.14 2.81
N LEU A 210 -15.32 -1.25 2.97
CA LEU A 210 -15.49 -1.88 4.29
C LEU A 210 -14.16 -2.41 4.84
N LEU A 211 -13.31 -3.01 4.00
CA LEU A 211 -12.00 -3.48 4.44
C LEU A 211 -11.07 -2.31 4.85
N GLN A 212 -11.10 -1.18 4.15
CA GLN A 212 -10.41 0.06 4.57
C GLN A 212 -10.90 0.51 5.95
N THR A 213 -12.21 0.45 6.19
CA THR A 213 -12.82 0.80 7.48
C THR A 213 -12.37 -0.16 8.59
N ILE A 214 -12.29 -1.46 8.31
CA ILE A 214 -11.82 -2.48 9.26
C ILE A 214 -10.36 -2.22 9.66
N GLU A 215 -9.45 -1.99 8.69
CA GLU A 215 -8.04 -1.66 9.02
C GLU A 215 -7.94 -0.37 9.82
N THR A 216 -8.75 0.65 9.48
CA THR A 216 -8.81 1.91 10.20
C THR A 216 -9.20 1.71 11.66
N ILE A 217 -10.28 0.98 11.93
CA ILE A 217 -10.75 0.70 13.30
C ILE A 217 -9.72 -0.09 14.09
N LYS A 218 -9.07 -1.10 13.50
CA LYS A 218 -8.00 -1.86 14.18
C LYS A 218 -6.83 -0.98 14.59
N ILE A 219 -6.45 -0.02 13.75
CA ILE A 219 -5.39 0.95 14.05
C ILE A 219 -5.79 1.84 15.22
N ILE A 220 -7.01 2.38 15.22
CA ILE A 220 -7.52 3.25 16.30
C ILE A 220 -7.56 2.50 17.62
N LEU A 221 -8.03 1.25 17.61
CA LEU A 221 -8.12 0.42 18.81
C LEU A 221 -6.74 -0.04 19.31
N GLY A 222 -5.70 0.04 18.47
CA GLY A 222 -4.35 -0.43 18.77
C GLY A 222 -4.19 -1.94 18.65
N LEU A 223 -5.05 -2.60 17.87
CA LEU A 223 -5.01 -4.05 17.65
C LEU A 223 -3.83 -4.47 16.74
N ASP A 224 -3.32 -3.53 15.93
CA ASP A 224 -2.14 -3.74 15.11
C ASP A 224 -0.88 -3.14 15.77
N LYS A 225 0.03 -4.04 16.19
CA LYS A 225 1.30 -3.65 16.82
C LYS A 225 2.29 -2.99 15.85
N LYS A 226 2.27 -3.35 14.56
CA LYS A 226 3.18 -2.86 13.51
C LYS A 226 2.52 -2.83 12.13
N CYS A 227 3.07 -2.05 11.18
CA CYS A 227 2.69 -2.17 9.78
C CYS A 227 3.05 -3.55 9.24
N LYS A 228 2.15 -4.14 8.44
CA LYS A 228 2.32 -5.48 7.86
C LYS A 228 3.18 -5.49 6.60
N ASN A 229 3.62 -4.31 6.14
CA ASN A 229 4.36 -4.09 4.91
C ASN A 229 3.85 -4.97 3.76
N SER A 230 2.54 -4.89 3.50
CA SER A 230 1.88 -5.75 2.52
C SER A 230 0.78 -5.00 1.79
N ILE A 231 0.59 -5.38 0.53
CA ILE A 231 -0.62 -5.10 -0.21
C ILE A 231 -1.49 -6.35 -0.22
N ILE A 232 -2.79 -6.17 -0.01
CA ILE A 232 -3.77 -7.25 -0.11
C ILE A 232 -4.58 -7.01 -1.37
N ARG A 233 -4.66 -8.04 -2.22
CA ARG A 233 -5.51 -8.08 -3.40
C ARG A 233 -6.68 -9.00 -3.16
N TYR A 234 -7.85 -8.57 -3.57
CA TYR A 234 -9.08 -9.34 -3.52
C TYR A 234 -9.61 -9.47 -4.94
N SER A 235 -9.80 -10.71 -5.39
CA SER A 235 -10.58 -10.98 -6.59
C SER A 235 -11.97 -11.42 -6.18
N ILE A 236 -12.97 -10.64 -6.57
CA ILE A 236 -14.37 -10.88 -6.20
C ILE A 236 -14.97 -11.99 -7.04
N LEU A 237 -14.57 -12.12 -8.31
CA LEU A 237 -15.01 -13.19 -9.20
C LEU A 237 -14.79 -14.58 -8.61
N ILE A 238 -13.61 -14.79 -8.00
CA ILE A 238 -13.23 -16.08 -7.42
C ILE A 238 -13.25 -16.06 -5.88
N ASN A 239 -13.73 -14.98 -5.28
CA ASN A 239 -13.72 -14.74 -3.82
C ASN A 239 -12.39 -15.10 -3.14
N LYS A 240 -11.28 -14.60 -3.69
CA LYS A 240 -9.92 -14.96 -3.22
C LYS A 240 -9.15 -13.73 -2.77
N MET A 241 -8.56 -13.84 -1.58
CA MET A 241 -7.63 -12.87 -1.03
C MET A 241 -6.19 -13.34 -1.24
N LYS A 242 -5.32 -12.47 -1.77
CA LYS A 242 -3.89 -12.70 -1.90
C LYS A 242 -3.13 -11.56 -1.23
N LYS A 243 -2.35 -11.89 -0.20
CA LYS A 243 -1.45 -10.95 0.46
C LYS A 243 -0.06 -11.04 -0.16
N ARG A 244 0.50 -9.91 -0.58
CA ARG A 244 1.88 -9.80 -1.06
C ARG A 244 2.65 -8.92 -0.09
N LEU A 245 3.70 -9.47 0.52
CA LEU A 245 4.66 -8.70 1.31
C LEU A 245 5.51 -7.86 0.36
N ILE A 246 5.76 -6.61 0.75
CA ILE A 246 6.63 -5.70 0.03
C ILE A 246 7.82 -5.43 0.93
N ASN A 247 9.01 -5.75 0.42
CA ASN A 247 10.25 -5.38 1.08
C ASN A 247 10.60 -3.97 0.62
N PRO A 248 10.53 -2.95 1.49
CA PRO A 248 11.02 -1.64 1.11
C PRO A 248 12.53 -1.76 0.95
N SER A 249 13.03 -1.68 -0.29
CA SER A 249 14.44 -1.43 -0.55
C SER A 249 14.78 -0.16 0.22
N ARG A 250 15.51 -0.28 1.33
CA ARG A 250 16.06 0.88 2.03
C ARG A 250 17.00 1.54 1.02
N ILE A 251 16.55 2.64 0.42
CA ILE A 251 17.47 3.60 -0.18
C ILE A 251 18.23 4.14 1.02
N LEU A 252 19.39 3.57 1.33
CA LEU A 252 20.41 4.30 2.05
C LEU A 252 20.64 5.55 1.21
N LYS A 253 20.23 6.71 1.73
CA LYS A 253 20.76 7.98 1.27
C LYS A 253 22.25 7.96 1.61
N THR A 254 23.07 7.41 0.73
CA THR A 254 24.48 7.78 0.68
C THR A 254 24.51 9.22 0.23
N GLU A 255 24.60 10.12 1.19
CA GLU A 255 25.11 11.46 0.95
C GLU A 255 26.46 11.33 0.24
N ILE A 256 26.49 11.91 -0.96
CA ILE A 256 27.61 12.40 -1.74
C ILE A 256 28.99 12.22 -1.07
N LEU A 257 29.77 11.26 -1.58
CA LEU A 257 31.23 11.41 -1.68
C LEU A 257 31.60 11.22 -3.14
N LYS A 258 31.52 12.34 -3.90
CA LYS A 258 32.28 12.48 -5.14
C LYS A 258 33.76 12.52 -4.74
N HIS A 259 34.44 11.39 -4.77
CA HIS A 259 35.90 11.37 -4.83
C HIS A 259 36.37 10.64 -6.08
N ASN A 260 37.18 11.39 -6.82
CA ASN A 260 37.94 11.04 -8.01
C ASN A 260 38.49 9.62 -7.98
N PHE A 261 38.27 8.87 -9.06
CA PHE A 261 39.29 7.97 -9.58
C PHE A 261 39.28 8.04 -11.11
N GLY A 262 40.24 8.79 -11.64
CA GLY A 262 40.65 8.70 -13.03
C GLY A 262 41.54 7.47 -13.25
N ALA A 263 41.57 7.06 -14.52
CA ALA A 263 42.59 6.27 -15.20
C ALA A 263 42.96 4.87 -14.64
N MET A 264 42.56 3.82 -15.35
CA MET A 264 43.52 2.92 -16.03
C MET A 264 42.80 1.95 -16.96
N GLN A 265 43.06 2.12 -18.27
CA GLN A 265 42.92 1.09 -19.30
C GLN A 265 44.27 0.38 -19.42
N LYS A 266 44.31 -0.96 -19.38
CA LYS A 266 44.83 -1.83 -20.48
C LYS A 266 45.14 -3.28 -20.07
N VAL A 267 44.68 -4.18 -20.96
CA VAL A 267 45.26 -5.47 -21.42
C VAL A 267 45.11 -6.70 -20.50
N VAL A 268 44.45 -7.75 -21.01
CA VAL A 268 45.03 -9.05 -21.42
C VAL A 268 43.96 -9.87 -22.18
N ASN A 269 44.28 -10.25 -23.43
CA ASN A 269 43.64 -11.33 -24.17
C ASN A 269 44.15 -12.68 -23.67
N LYS A 270 43.24 -13.60 -23.30
CA LYS A 270 43.49 -15.05 -23.25
C LYS A 270 42.15 -15.78 -23.33
N SER A 271 41.99 -16.71 -24.27
CA SER A 271 40.78 -17.53 -24.35
C SER A 271 40.60 -18.32 -23.05
N MET A 272 39.46 -18.17 -22.39
CA MET A 272 39.20 -18.79 -21.10
C MET A 272 37.83 -19.48 -21.11
N SER A 273 37.83 -20.75 -20.72
CA SER A 273 36.64 -21.58 -20.56
C SER A 273 35.58 -20.92 -19.67
N ASN A 274 34.36 -20.81 -20.19
CA ASN A 274 33.19 -20.33 -19.44
C ASN A 274 32.96 -21.14 -18.16
N ILE A 275 32.49 -20.49 -17.10
CA ILE A 275 32.19 -21.15 -15.81
C ILE A 275 30.71 -21.52 -15.80
N ILE A 276 30.37 -22.75 -15.46
CA ILE A 276 28.97 -23.20 -15.39
C ILE A 276 28.48 -23.11 -13.94
N ILE A 277 27.40 -22.37 -13.70
CA ILE A 277 26.69 -22.40 -12.43
C ILE A 277 25.39 -23.18 -12.56
N ASP A 278 25.15 -24.07 -11.61
CA ASP A 278 23.91 -24.83 -11.52
C ASP A 278 23.05 -24.27 -10.39
N VAL A 279 21.88 -23.75 -10.73
CA VAL A 279 21.02 -23.01 -9.80
C VAL A 279 19.86 -23.84 -9.24
N ARG A 280 19.91 -25.15 -9.47
CA ARG A 280 18.96 -26.13 -8.91
C ARG A 280 19.28 -26.38 -7.43
N GLU A 281 18.33 -26.98 -6.73
CA GLU A 281 18.52 -27.42 -5.34
C GLU A 281 19.66 -28.45 -5.24
N GLU A 282 20.35 -28.45 -4.10
CA GLU A 282 21.55 -29.27 -3.86
C GLU A 282 21.30 -30.76 -4.13
N GLU A 283 20.11 -31.27 -3.79
CA GLU A 283 19.74 -32.67 -4.01
C GLU A 283 19.74 -33.04 -5.50
N LYS A 284 19.24 -32.16 -6.37
CA LYS A 284 19.19 -32.39 -7.82
C LYS A 284 20.59 -32.34 -8.41
N PHE A 285 21.42 -31.41 -7.95
CA PHE A 285 22.80 -31.28 -8.38
C PHE A 285 23.66 -32.51 -8.00
N ARG A 286 23.49 -33.03 -6.78
CA ARG A 286 24.22 -34.22 -6.32
C ARG A 286 23.86 -35.48 -7.11
N LYS A 287 22.60 -35.62 -7.51
CA LYS A 287 22.15 -36.74 -8.35
C LYS A 287 22.78 -36.70 -9.74
N GLU A 288 22.80 -35.53 -10.37
CA GLU A 288 23.34 -35.36 -11.72
C GLU A 288 23.73 -33.89 -11.97
N HIS A 289 24.96 -33.66 -12.47
CA HIS A 289 25.43 -32.34 -12.86
C HIS A 289 26.50 -32.41 -13.95
N LYS A 290 26.68 -31.30 -14.68
CA LYS A 290 27.75 -31.16 -15.67
C LYS A 290 29.12 -31.16 -14.99
N LYS A 291 30.11 -31.85 -15.55
CA LYS A 291 31.49 -31.82 -15.05
C LYS A 291 31.98 -30.35 -14.96
N ARG A 292 32.61 -30.00 -13.84
CA ARG A 292 33.14 -28.66 -13.53
C ARG A 292 32.08 -27.56 -13.36
N SER A 293 30.82 -27.91 -13.09
CA SER A 293 29.79 -26.94 -12.67
C SER A 293 29.83 -26.69 -11.16
N ILE A 294 29.44 -25.49 -10.75
CA ILE A 294 29.36 -25.07 -9.34
C ILE A 294 27.89 -24.94 -8.96
N ASN A 295 27.43 -25.62 -7.91
CA ASN A 295 26.06 -25.46 -7.44
C ASN A 295 25.92 -24.21 -6.59
N ILE A 296 25.06 -23.29 -7.03
CA ILE A 296 24.63 -22.14 -6.26
C ILE A 296 23.11 -22.13 -6.35
N PRO A 297 22.40 -22.82 -5.43
CA PRO A 297 20.94 -22.88 -5.45
C PRO A 297 20.34 -21.49 -5.60
N PHE A 298 19.24 -21.38 -6.36
CA PHE A 298 18.63 -20.09 -6.71
C PHE A 298 18.41 -19.17 -5.49
N LEU A 299 17.93 -19.74 -4.37
CA LEU A 299 17.68 -19.00 -3.13
C LEU A 299 18.97 -18.44 -2.49
N LYS A 300 20.13 -19.03 -2.78
CA LYS A 300 21.44 -18.61 -2.26
C LYS A 300 22.12 -17.55 -3.13
N LEU A 301 21.62 -17.25 -4.34
CA LEU A 301 22.24 -16.26 -5.24
C LEU A 301 22.25 -14.84 -4.66
N HIS A 302 21.28 -14.50 -3.81
CA HIS A 302 21.19 -13.20 -3.16
C HIS A 302 22.13 -13.04 -1.96
N LEU A 303 22.80 -14.11 -1.52
CA LEU A 303 23.75 -14.04 -0.41
C LEU A 303 25.02 -13.29 -0.85
N LEU A 304 25.53 -12.42 0.03
CA LEU A 304 26.75 -11.65 -0.22
C LEU A 304 27.94 -12.54 -0.59
N GLN A 305 28.05 -13.71 0.06
CA GLN A 305 29.10 -14.69 -0.21
C GLN A 305 29.02 -15.22 -1.66
N SER A 306 27.81 -15.55 -2.13
CA SER A 306 27.59 -16.01 -3.51
C SER A 306 27.93 -14.92 -4.51
N LYS A 307 27.55 -13.67 -4.23
CA LYS A 307 27.91 -12.51 -5.06
C LYS A 307 29.43 -12.34 -5.15
N LEU A 308 30.13 -12.28 -4.01
CA LEU A 308 31.60 -12.11 -3.99
C LEU A 308 32.31 -13.25 -4.73
N LEU A 309 31.81 -14.48 -4.57
CA LEU A 309 32.31 -15.65 -5.28
C LEU A 309 32.14 -15.48 -6.80
N LEU A 310 30.94 -15.12 -7.26
CA LEU A 310 30.61 -14.91 -8.68
C LEU A 310 31.38 -13.72 -9.29
N GLU A 311 31.53 -12.61 -8.57
CA GLU A 311 32.35 -11.46 -8.99
C GLU A 311 33.81 -11.85 -9.15
N ASN A 312 34.35 -12.68 -8.25
CA ASN A 312 35.73 -13.13 -8.37
C ASN A 312 35.94 -14.06 -9.57
N TYR A 313 34.98 -14.95 -9.83
CA TYR A 313 35.03 -15.90 -10.96
C TYR A 313 34.78 -15.24 -12.32
N SER A 314 34.02 -14.15 -12.37
CA SER A 314 33.60 -13.48 -13.61
C SER A 314 34.55 -12.41 -14.14
N LYS A 315 35.61 -12.04 -13.40
CA LYS A 315 36.55 -10.96 -13.79
C LYS A 315 37.02 -11.02 -15.25
N ASN A 316 37.21 -12.22 -15.81
CA ASN A 316 37.61 -12.44 -17.22
C ASN A 316 36.83 -13.57 -17.91
N ARG A 317 35.64 -13.96 -17.42
CA ARG A 317 34.91 -15.15 -17.93
C ARG A 317 33.40 -14.91 -17.96
N SER A 318 32.72 -15.47 -18.97
CA SER A 318 31.25 -15.54 -18.99
C SER A 318 30.76 -16.67 -18.09
N ILE A 319 29.65 -16.43 -17.39
CA ILE A 319 28.97 -17.43 -16.56
C ILE A 319 27.84 -18.09 -17.35
N LEU A 320 27.91 -19.40 -17.53
CA LEU A 320 26.84 -20.20 -18.13
C LEU A 320 25.86 -20.65 -17.05
N ILE A 321 24.59 -20.31 -17.21
CA ILE A 321 23.53 -20.67 -16.28
C ILE A 321 22.95 -22.03 -16.70
N ASN A 322 22.95 -22.99 -15.77
CA ASN A 322 22.36 -24.31 -15.94
C ASN A 322 21.16 -24.47 -15.01
N CYS A 323 19.96 -24.54 -15.60
CA CYS A 323 18.72 -24.84 -14.91
C CYS A 323 17.73 -25.50 -15.87
N ASN A 324 16.88 -26.38 -15.36
CA ASN A 324 15.80 -27.05 -16.10
C ASN A 324 14.48 -26.25 -16.08
N ASP A 325 14.55 -24.95 -15.77
CA ASP A 325 13.42 -24.02 -15.70
C ASP A 325 13.84 -22.70 -16.34
N ALA A 326 13.25 -22.38 -17.50
CA ALA A 326 13.61 -21.19 -18.29
C ALA A 326 13.33 -19.88 -17.55
N ASN A 327 12.24 -19.81 -16.77
CA ASN A 327 11.93 -18.61 -15.98
C ASN A 327 12.98 -18.40 -14.90
N ARG A 328 13.46 -19.49 -14.28
CA ARG A 328 14.54 -19.42 -13.31
C ARG A 328 15.86 -19.01 -13.96
N SER A 329 16.20 -19.57 -15.12
CA SER A 329 17.40 -19.15 -15.87
C SER A 329 17.38 -17.67 -16.23
N ASN A 330 16.23 -17.15 -16.69
CA ASN A 330 16.05 -15.73 -17.00
C ASN A 330 16.21 -14.86 -15.75
N THR A 331 15.58 -15.25 -14.64
CA THR A 331 15.70 -14.51 -13.37
C THR A 331 17.15 -14.49 -12.86
N VAL A 332 17.89 -15.60 -13.00
CA VAL A 332 19.32 -15.63 -12.65
C VAL A 332 20.14 -14.75 -13.57
N SER A 333 19.86 -14.74 -14.86
CA SER A 333 20.53 -13.86 -15.82
C SER A 333 20.33 -12.38 -15.46
N GLU A 334 19.12 -11.99 -15.09
CA GLU A 334 18.82 -10.65 -14.60
C GLU A 334 19.60 -10.31 -13.33
N ILE A 335 19.69 -11.22 -12.36
CA ILE A 335 20.49 -11.03 -11.13
C ILE A 335 21.97 -10.84 -11.46
N LEU A 336 22.54 -11.66 -12.35
CA LEU A 336 23.95 -11.54 -12.75
C LEU A 336 24.20 -10.23 -13.53
N ASN A 337 23.26 -9.81 -14.38
CA ASN A 337 23.32 -8.54 -15.09
C ASN A 337 23.31 -7.34 -14.11
N GLN A 338 22.53 -7.41 -13.03
CA GLN A 338 22.56 -6.39 -11.96
C GLN A 338 23.93 -6.32 -11.26
N TYR A 339 24.64 -7.45 -11.15
CA TYR A 339 26.01 -7.49 -10.64
C TYR A 339 27.07 -7.13 -11.70
N LYS A 340 26.65 -6.74 -12.91
CA LYS A 340 27.52 -6.48 -14.06
C LYS A 340 28.39 -7.68 -14.44
N ILE A 341 27.85 -8.89 -14.22
CA ILE A 341 28.51 -10.15 -14.55
C ILE A 341 28.00 -10.65 -15.89
N ASN A 342 28.91 -10.82 -16.86
CA ASN A 342 28.56 -11.37 -18.16
C ASN A 342 28.10 -12.82 -18.03
N ASN A 343 26.97 -13.16 -18.66
CA ASN A 343 26.36 -14.48 -18.51
C ASN A 343 25.57 -14.90 -19.76
N GLU A 344 25.41 -16.20 -19.91
CA GLU A 344 24.69 -16.84 -21.00
C GLU A 344 23.78 -17.94 -20.44
N ILE A 345 22.57 -18.06 -20.98
CA ILE A 345 21.66 -19.14 -20.61
C ILE A 345 21.95 -20.34 -21.51
N THR A 346 22.42 -21.44 -20.92
CA THR A 346 22.51 -22.71 -21.64
C THR A 346 21.24 -23.50 -21.43
N ILE A 347 20.43 -23.59 -22.49
CA ILE A 347 19.34 -24.56 -22.57
C ILE A 347 20.00 -25.91 -22.89
N LEU A 348 19.86 -26.89 -22.00
CA LEU A 348 19.98 -28.30 -22.36
C LEU A 348 18.58 -28.85 -22.57
#